data_AF-A0A520FRP4-F1
#
_entry.id   AF-A0A520FRP4-F1
#
_cell.length_a   1.000
_cell.length_b   1.000
_cell.length_c   1.000
_cell.angle_alpha   90.00
_cell.angle_beta   90.00
_cell.angle_gamma   90.00
#
_symmetry.space_group_name_H-M   'P 1'
#
loop_
_entity.id
_entity.type
_entity.pdbx_description
1 polymer ?
#
loop_
_entity_poly.entity_id
_entity_poly.type
_entity_poly.pdbx_seq_one_letter_code
_entity_poly.pdbx_strand_id
1 'polypeptide(L)' 'MAVDSPDALAAWRVAAEPYYRAIGDECAMFEAAYAGRLPVLLKGPTGCGKTRFVEHMAWKLGRPLVTVACN' A
#
# COMPACT_ATOMS: atom_id res chain seq x y z
N MET A 1 -14.73 -2.07 28.37
CA MET A 1 -15.03 -3.33 27.67
C MET A 1 -14.65 -3.12 26.21
N ALA A 2 -13.35 -3.22 25.89
CA ALA A 2 -12.87 -3.00 24.53
C ALA A 2 -12.95 -4.32 23.79
N VAL A 3 -13.60 -4.28 22.62
CA VAL A 3 -13.79 -5.41 21.72
C VAL A 3 -12.43 -5.93 21.24
N ASP A 4 -12.02 -7.08 21.76
CA ASP A 4 -10.95 -7.90 21.21
C ASP A 4 -11.52 -8.60 19.96
N SER A 5 -11.87 -7.80 18.95
CA SER A 5 -12.25 -8.33 17.64
C SER A 5 -10.96 -8.67 16.91
N PRO A 6 -10.71 -9.94 16.56
CA PRO A 6 -9.51 -10.30 15.83
C PRO A 6 -9.45 -9.48 14.53
N ASP A 7 -8.30 -8.84 14.27
CA ASP A 7 -8.05 -8.13 13.01
C ASP A 7 -8.18 -9.14 11.86
N ALA A 8 -9.36 -9.18 11.23
CA ALA A 8 -9.69 -10.12 10.18
C ALA A 8 -8.75 -10.01 8.96
N LEU A 9 -8.03 -8.90 8.84
CA LEU A 9 -7.10 -8.63 7.75
C LEU A 9 -5.62 -8.77 8.17
N ALA A 10 -5.34 -9.31 9.38
CA ALA A 10 -3.97 -9.46 9.87
C ALA A 10 -3.07 -10.22 8.89
N ALA A 11 -3.60 -11.26 8.23
CA ALA A 11 -2.88 -12.07 7.25
C ALA A 11 -2.49 -11.30 5.97
N TRP A 12 -3.11 -10.15 5.68
CA TRP A 12 -2.81 -9.32 4.51
C TRP A 12 -1.86 -8.16 4.82
N ARG A 13 -1.30 -8.10 6.03
CA ARG A 13 -0.30 -7.10 6.37
C ARG A 13 1.05 -7.47 5.76
N VAL A 14 1.70 -6.48 5.15
CA VAL A 14 3.08 -6.62 4.69
C VAL A 14 3.99 -6.55 5.92
N ALA A 15 4.56 -7.69 6.33
CA ALA A 15 5.26 -7.81 7.60
C ALA A 15 6.67 -7.19 7.60
N ALA A 16 7.39 -7.31 6.50
CA ALA A 16 8.75 -6.78 6.36
C ALA A 16 8.78 -5.67 5.32
N GLU A 17 9.68 -4.71 5.50
CA GLU A 17 9.87 -3.61 4.56
C GLU A 17 10.23 -4.15 3.17
N PRO A 18 9.36 -3.97 2.15
CA PRO A 18 9.72 -4.35 0.80
C PRO A 18 10.67 -3.29 0.23
N TYR A 19 11.78 -3.74 -0.36
CA TYR A 19 12.67 -2.84 -1.09
C TYR A 19 11.90 -2.11 -2.20
N TYR A 20 11.91 -0.79 -2.11
CA TYR A 20 11.41 0.15 -3.10
C TYR A 20 12.31 1.37 -3.09
N ARG A 21 12.69 1.85 -4.27
CA ARG A 21 13.51 3.05 -4.44
C ARG A 21 12.63 4.15 -5.02
N ALA A 22 12.39 5.19 -4.24
CA ALA A 22 11.69 6.37 -4.73
C ALA A 22 12.51 7.08 -5.82
N ILE A 23 11.82 7.57 -6.85
CA ILE A 23 12.38 8.32 -7.98
C ILE A 23 11.89 9.78 -8.02
N GLY A 24 10.92 10.13 -7.19
CA GLY A 24 10.41 11.49 -6.99
C GLY A 24 9.59 11.57 -5.71
N ASP A 25 8.51 12.36 -5.73
CA ASP A 25 7.68 12.65 -4.56
C ASP A 25 6.52 11.64 -4.35
N GLU A 26 6.51 10.52 -5.07
CA GLU A 26 5.38 9.60 -5.10
C GLU A 26 4.96 9.07 -3.71
N CYS A 27 5.92 8.83 -2.81
CA CYS A 27 5.60 8.39 -1.45
C CYS A 27 4.84 9.47 -0.67
N ALA A 28 5.29 10.72 -0.73
CA ALA A 28 4.65 11.84 -0.05
C ALA A 28 3.27 12.15 -0.65
N MET A 29 3.15 12.11 -1.99
CA MET A 29 1.87 12.28 -2.67
C MET A 29 0.86 11.18 -2.30
N PHE A 30 1.32 9.93 -2.19
CA PHE A 30 0.46 8.82 -1.80
C PHE A 30 0.02 8.93 -0.33
N GLU A 31 0.89 9.36 0.58
CA GLU A 31 0.52 9.65 1.98
C GLU A 31 -0.54 10.74 2.08
N ALA A 32 -0.38 11.82 1.32
CA ALA A 32 -1.37 12.91 1.26
C ALA A 32 -2.72 12.42 0.71
N ALA A 33 -2.69 11.64 -0.38
CA ALA A 33 -3.90 11.04 -0.95
C ALA A 33 -4.59 10.08 0.04
N TYR A 34 -3.81 9.26 0.77
CA TYR A 34 -4.32 8.38 1.81
C TYR A 34 -4.97 9.16 2.96
N ALA A 35 -4.32 10.22 3.45
CA ALA A 35 -4.87 11.09 4.49
C ALA A 35 -6.19 11.74 4.04
N GLY A 36 -6.28 12.15 2.77
CA GLY A 36 -7.50 12.68 2.15
C GLY A 36 -8.52 11.61 1.71
N ARG A 37 -8.23 10.32 1.87
CA ARG A 37 -9.03 9.18 1.37
C ARG A 37 -9.36 9.27 -0.12
N LEU A 38 -8.43 9.80 -0.91
CA LEU A 38 -8.58 9.95 -2.35
C LEU A 38 -8.23 8.63 -3.06
N PRO A 39 -9.03 8.18 -4.04
CA PRO A 39 -8.64 7.08 -4.91
C PRO A 39 -7.37 7.43 -5.70
N VAL A 40 -6.44 6.48 -5.81
CA VAL A 40 -5.17 6.64 -6.52
C VAL A 40 -5.11 5.70 -7.72
N LEU A 41 -4.77 6.24 -8.89
CA LEU A 41 -4.47 5.47 -10.11
C LEU A 41 -2.97 5.55 -10.41
N LEU A 42 -2.32 4.38 -10.49
CA LEU A 42 -0.90 4.29 -10.84
C LEU A 42 -0.73 4.02 -12.33
N LYS A 43 -0.09 4.94 -13.04
CA LYS A 43 0.21 4.82 -14.47
C LYS A 43 1.69 4.54 -14.70
N GLY A 44 1.99 3.68 -15.68
CA GLY A 44 3.36 3.38 -16.10
C GLY A 44 3.45 2.06 -16.87
N PRO A 45 4.54 1.80 -17.59
CA PRO A 45 4.73 0.57 -18.36
C PRO A 45 4.79 -0.67 -17.46
N THR A 46 4.68 -1.86 -18.04
CA THR A 46 4.85 -3.12 -17.31
C THR A 46 6.26 -3.18 -16.70
N GLY A 47 6.40 -3.73 -15.49
CA GLY A 47 7.70 -3.91 -14.84
C GLY A 47 8.30 -2.65 -14.19
N CYS A 48 7.66 -1.48 -14.25
CA CYS A 48 8.20 -0.24 -13.65
C CYS A 48 8.02 -0.11 -12.13
N GLY A 49 7.64 -1.18 -11.42
CA GLY A 49 7.56 -1.19 -9.95
C GLY A 49 6.25 -0.71 -9.32
N LYS A 50 5.16 -0.51 -10.08
CA LYS A 50 3.85 -0.07 -9.53
C LYS A 50 3.33 -0.96 -8.38
N THR A 51 3.36 -2.28 -8.56
CA THR A 51 2.94 -3.23 -7.53
C THR A 51 3.82 -3.10 -6.28
N ARG A 52 5.14 -3.02 -6.50
CA ARG A 52 6.12 -2.89 -5.41
C ARG A 52 5.98 -1.57 -4.65
N PHE A 53 5.63 -0.50 -5.34
CA PHE A 53 5.31 0.79 -4.72
C PHE A 53 4.12 0.67 -3.77
N VAL A 54 3.02 0.04 -4.20
CA VAL A 54 1.85 -0.16 -3.33
C VAL A 54 2.18 -1.05 -2.12
N GLU A 55 2.97 -2.11 -2.31
CA GLU A 55 3.49 -2.93 -1.20
C GLU A 55 4.27 -2.10 -0.18
N HIS A 56 5.17 -1.24 -0.66
CA HIS A 56 5.96 -0.35 0.19
C HIS A 56 5.08 0.64 0.95
N MET A 57 4.12 1.26 0.30
CA MET A 57 3.19 2.19 0.95
C MET A 57 2.27 1.49 1.96
N ALA A 58 1.81 0.27 1.66
CA ALA A 58 1.00 -0.51 2.60
C ALA A 58 1.78 -0.88 3.87
N TRP A 59 3.04 -1.31 3.72
CA TRP A 59 3.95 -1.52 4.84
C TRP A 59 4.17 -0.22 5.63
N LYS A 60 4.54 0.87 4.94
CA LYS A 60 4.86 2.17 5.56
C LYS A 60 3.67 2.75 6.34
N LEU A 61 2.45 2.59 5.82
CA LEU A 61 1.22 3.05 6.46
C LEU A 61 0.67 2.08 7.52
N GLY A 62 1.28 0.89 7.67
CA GLY A 62 0.80 -0.15 8.58
C GLY A 62 -0.63 -0.62 8.24
N ARG A 63 -0.94 -0.76 6.93
CA ARG A 63 -2.27 -1.15 6.44
C ARG A 63 -2.22 -2.52 5.77
N PRO A 64 -3.29 -3.34 5.91
CA PRO A 64 -3.39 -4.56 5.11
C PRO A 64 -3.52 -4.22 3.63
N LEU A 65 -2.86 -5.02 2.78
CA LEU A 65 -2.90 -4.90 1.32
C LEU A 65 -3.66 -6.09 0.73
N VAL A 66 -4.83 -5.82 0.17
CA VAL A 66 -5.61 -6.82 -0.58
C VAL A 66 -5.42 -6.57 -2.06
N THR A 67 -4.77 -7.51 -2.74
CA THR A 67 -4.49 -7.44 -4.18
C THR A 67 -5.44 -8.38 -4.92
N VAL A 68 -6.12 -7.87 -5.94
CA VAL A 68 -6.97 -8.65 -6.85
C VAL A 68 -6.36 -8.58 -8.24
N ALA A 69 -6.03 -9.74 -8.82
CA ALA A 69 -5.62 -9.83 -10.21
C ALA A 69 -6.89 -9.85 -11.08
N CYS A 70 -7.13 -8.78 -11.84
CA CYS A 70 -8.23 -8.72 -12.81
C CYS A 70 -7.81 -9.45 -14.09
N ASN A 71 -8.75 -10.20 -14.69
CA ASN A 71 -8.60 -10.85 -15.99
C ASN A 71 -9.50 -10.23 -17.06
#